data_AF-A0A4C1WRE9-F1
#
_entry.id   AF-A0A4C1WRE9-F1
#
_cell.length_a   1.000
_cell.length_b   1.000
_cell.length_c   1.000
_cell.angle_alpha   90.00
_cell.angle_beta   90.00
_cell.angle_gamma   90.00
#
_symmetry.space_group_name_H-M   'P 1'
#
loop_
_entity.id
_entity.type
_entity.pdbx_description
1 polymer ?
#
loop_
_entity_poly.entity_id
_entity_poly.type
_entity_poly.pdbx_seq_one_letter_code
_entity_poly.pdbx_strand_id
1 'polypeptide(L)'
;MHDTTNIITPNIDMTVRQAELASSTVTSVGEFCAAECKMEEGNKIVLMVIYITPNQKMDDIIHFLKRILWPYTTAGGEYPGRGEDKLPIILSGDFNVNFSREDARPLIDFLQNDLNLAMNNNPLISTTRHGTTIDAVFVRYLNAVNTKLFVSYFSYHKPLITEVPIQTLPEDTMEVDII
;
A
#
# COMPACT_ATOMS: atom_id res chain seq x y z
N MET A 1 15.35 -12.18 24.82
CA MET A 1 14.25 -11.30 25.25
C MET A 1 13.11 -11.56 24.28
N HIS A 2 12.16 -12.41 24.68
CA HIS A 2 11.01 -12.75 23.85
C HIS A 2 9.99 -11.62 24.01
N ASP A 3 9.83 -10.83 22.95
CA ASP A 3 8.75 -9.86 22.88
C ASP A 3 7.47 -10.63 22.57
N THR A 4 6.75 -11.04 23.62
CA THR A 4 5.42 -11.69 23.53
C THR A 4 4.30 -10.66 23.62
N THR A 5 4.63 -9.37 23.49
CA THR A 5 3.65 -8.29 23.58
C THR A 5 2.92 -8.22 22.25
N ASN A 6 1.79 -8.92 22.16
CA ASN A 6 0.81 -8.65 21.11
C ASN A 6 0.33 -7.22 21.32
N ILE A 7 0.88 -6.27 20.57
CA ILE A 7 0.32 -4.93 20.49
C ILE A 7 -1.00 -5.10 19.74
N ILE A 8 -2.09 -5.20 20.50
CA ILE A 8 -3.44 -5.06 19.97
C ILE A 8 -3.60 -3.55 19.77
N THR A 9 -3.40 -3.06 18.56
CA THR A 9 -3.67 -1.67 18.22
C THR A 9 -5.18 -1.42 18.23
N PRO A 10 -5.64 -0.33 18.86
CA PRO A 10 -7.00 0.18 18.77
C PRO A 10 -7.65 0.06 17.42
N ASN A 11 -6.90 0.70 16.52
CA ASN A 11 -7.17 1.09 15.15
C ASN A 11 -5.81 1.59 14.58
N ILE A 12 -5.54 1.41 13.29
CA ILE A 12 -4.50 2.15 12.56
C ILE A 12 -4.97 3.61 12.41
N ASP A 13 -4.12 4.54 12.82
CA ASP A 13 -4.27 5.96 12.54
C ASP A 13 -3.12 6.46 11.66
N MET A 14 -3.42 7.40 10.76
CA MET A 14 -2.47 7.99 9.84
C MET A 14 -2.56 9.52 9.93
N THR A 15 -1.48 10.15 10.36
CA THR A 15 -1.35 11.61 10.33
C THR A 15 -0.50 12.01 9.13
N VAL A 16 -1.11 12.66 8.14
CA VAL A 16 -0.41 13.20 6.98
C VAL A 16 -0.67 14.69 6.86
N ARG A 17 0.37 15.46 6.51
CA ARG A 17 0.20 16.87 6.16
C ARG A 17 -0.41 16.95 4.76
N GLN A 18 -1.31 17.89 4.52
CA GLN A 18 -1.97 18.09 3.21
C GLN A 18 -2.92 16.95 2.77
N ALA A 19 -3.47 16.20 3.74
CA ALA A 19 -4.57 15.27 3.46
C ALA A 19 -5.86 16.05 3.13
N GLU A 20 -6.49 15.71 2.01
CA GLU A 20 -7.81 16.22 1.61
C GLU A 20 -8.94 15.30 2.08
N LEU A 21 -8.64 14.00 2.17
CA LEU A 21 -9.55 12.97 2.67
C LEU A 21 -8.76 11.97 3.51
N ALA A 22 -9.33 11.54 4.63
CA ALA A 22 -8.81 10.42 5.41
C ALA A 22 -9.96 9.46 5.77
N SER A 23 -9.67 8.17 5.78
CA SER A 23 -10.61 7.13 6.17
C SER A 23 -9.90 6.02 6.93
N SER A 24 -10.64 5.34 7.81
CA SER A 24 -10.16 4.15 8.48
C SER A 24 -11.27 3.10 8.54
N THR A 25 -10.89 1.84 8.58
CA THR A 25 -11.80 0.70 8.64
C THR A 25 -11.16 -0.38 9.51
N VAL A 26 -11.93 -0.91 10.45
CA VAL A 26 -11.51 -2.01 11.34
C VAL A 26 -12.49 -3.16 11.19
N THR A 27 -11.95 -4.37 11.04
CA THR A 27 -12.72 -5.61 10.93
C THR A 27 -12.01 -6.73 11.69
N SER A 28 -12.63 -7.90 11.77
CA SER A 28 -11.94 -9.09 12.30
C SER A 28 -10.78 -9.58 11.42
N VAL A 29 -10.81 -9.28 10.11
CA VAL A 29 -9.77 -9.69 9.15
C VAL A 29 -8.56 -8.77 9.22
N GLY A 30 -8.79 -7.48 9.44
CA GLY A 30 -7.73 -6.50 9.51
C GLY A 30 -8.24 -5.08 9.62
N GLU A 31 -7.27 -4.19 9.68
CA GLU A 31 -7.39 -2.76 9.81
C GLU A 31 -6.80 -2.08 8.58
N PHE A 32 -7.40 -0.98 8.18
CA PHE A 32 -7.01 -0.20 7.02
C PHE A 32 -7.17 1.27 7.31
N CYS A 33 -6.20 2.09 6.90
CA CYS A 33 -6.30 3.53 6.91
C CYS A 33 -5.80 4.08 5.58
N ALA A 34 -6.51 5.05 5.01
CA ALA A 34 -6.12 5.72 3.78
C ALA A 34 -6.20 7.23 3.92
N ALA A 35 -5.27 7.93 3.29
CA ALA A 35 -5.28 9.38 3.15
C ALA A 35 -5.00 9.77 1.70
N GLU A 36 -5.87 10.59 1.12
CA GLU A 36 -5.62 11.25 -0.16
C GLU A 36 -4.89 12.57 0.11
N CYS A 37 -3.69 12.69 -0.43
CA CYS A 37 -2.79 13.80 -0.15
C CYS A 37 -2.52 14.59 -1.42
N LYS A 38 -2.50 15.92 -1.31
CA LYS A 38 -2.09 16.81 -2.38
C LYS A 38 -0.57 16.95 -2.38
N MET A 39 0.07 16.82 -3.53
CA MET A 39 1.49 17.09 -3.76
C MET A 39 1.69 18.56 -4.18
N GLU A 40 2.94 19.05 -4.16
CA GLU A 40 3.28 20.47 -4.37
C GLU A 40 2.75 21.06 -5.69
N GLU A 41 2.57 20.26 -6.74
CA GLU A 41 2.06 20.69 -8.06
C GLU A 41 0.54 20.48 -8.26
N GLY A 42 -0.18 20.10 -7.19
CA GLY A 42 -1.62 19.85 -7.25
C GLY A 42 -2.02 18.43 -7.65
N ASN A 43 -1.04 17.59 -8.01
CA ASN A 43 -1.21 16.14 -8.17
C ASN A 43 -1.65 15.50 -6.85
N LYS A 44 -2.40 14.40 -6.93
CA LYS A 44 -2.85 13.65 -5.76
C LYS A 44 -2.11 12.32 -5.65
N ILE A 45 -1.86 11.88 -4.43
CA ILE A 45 -1.37 10.55 -4.10
C ILE A 45 -2.23 9.97 -2.98
N VAL A 46 -2.53 8.68 -3.05
CA VAL A 46 -3.23 7.98 -1.96
C VAL A 46 -2.21 7.17 -1.17
N LEU A 47 -2.10 7.47 0.12
CA LEU A 47 -1.32 6.69 1.07
C LEU A 47 -2.27 5.74 1.78
N MET A 48 -1.95 4.46 1.76
CA MET A 48 -2.74 3.41 2.40
C MET A 48 -1.85 2.60 3.33
N VAL A 49 -2.33 2.38 4.56
CA VAL A 49 -1.68 1.53 5.55
C VAL A 49 -2.62 0.42 5.96
N ILE A 50 -2.12 -0.81 5.96
CA ILE A 50 -2.87 -2.01 6.31
C ILE A 50 -2.20 -2.79 7.45
N TYR A 51 -3.03 -3.39 8.29
CA TYR A 51 -2.63 -4.44 9.20
C TYR A 51 -3.63 -5.59 9.05
N ILE A 52 -3.16 -6.74 8.59
CA ILE A 52 -3.99 -7.95 8.54
C ILE A 52 -3.80 -8.70 9.85
N THR A 53 -4.90 -9.09 10.49
CA THR A 53 -4.86 -9.91 11.71
C THR A 53 -4.09 -11.21 11.42
N PRO A 54 -3.24 -11.72 12.32
CA PRO A 54 -2.56 -13.00 12.11
C PRO A 54 -3.53 -14.17 11.84
N ASN A 55 -3.08 -15.14 11.04
CA ASN A 55 -3.78 -16.40 10.73
C ASN A 55 -5.13 -16.26 10.00
N GLN A 56 -5.37 -15.16 9.28
CA GLN A 56 -6.53 -15.04 8.40
C GLN A 56 -6.37 -15.95 7.18
N LYS A 57 -7.49 -16.42 6.64
CA LYS A 57 -7.50 -17.19 5.38
C LYS A 57 -7.27 -16.25 4.21
N MET A 58 -6.56 -16.73 3.19
CA MET A 58 -6.25 -15.93 1.99
C MET A 58 -7.51 -15.36 1.33
N ASP A 59 -8.58 -16.15 1.21
CA ASP A 59 -9.84 -15.70 0.63
C ASP A 59 -10.51 -14.57 1.43
N ASP A 60 -10.43 -14.63 2.76
CA ASP A 60 -10.98 -13.60 3.65
C ASP A 60 -10.18 -12.29 3.51
N ILE A 61 -8.85 -12.39 3.40
CA ILE A 61 -7.96 -11.24 3.15
C ILE A 61 -8.28 -10.59 1.81
N ILE A 62 -8.37 -11.38 0.74
CA ILE A 62 -8.68 -10.88 -0.61
C ILE A 62 -10.08 -10.26 -0.62
N HIS A 63 -11.07 -10.88 0.02
CA HIS A 63 -12.43 -10.32 0.10
C HIS A 63 -12.45 -8.98 0.86
N PHE A 64 -11.75 -8.90 1.99
CA PHE A 64 -11.59 -7.66 2.75
C PHE A 64 -10.97 -6.55 1.90
N LEU A 65 -9.86 -6.84 1.22
CA LEU A 65 -9.17 -5.90 0.34
C LEU A 65 -10.00 -5.49 -0.87
N LYS A 66 -10.71 -6.42 -1.51
CA LYS A 66 -11.61 -6.12 -2.63
C LYS A 66 -12.67 -5.09 -2.23
N ARG A 67 -13.25 -5.22 -1.03
CA ARG A 67 -14.28 -4.31 -0.55
C ARG A 67 -13.75 -2.89 -0.34
N ILE A 68 -12.55 -2.74 0.23
CA ILE A 68 -11.99 -1.42 0.56
C ILE A 68 -11.30 -0.76 -0.66
N LEU A 69 -10.70 -1.57 -1.54
CA LEU A 69 -9.94 -1.08 -2.69
C LEU A 69 -10.78 -1.00 -3.98
N TRP A 70 -12.05 -1.43 -3.94
CA TRP A 70 -12.95 -1.40 -5.09
C TRP A 70 -12.94 -0.07 -5.86
N PRO A 71 -13.04 1.12 -5.21
CA PRO A 71 -13.05 2.40 -5.93
C PRO A 71 -11.81 2.64 -6.80
N TYR A 72 -10.68 2.02 -6.45
CA TYR A 72 -9.41 2.19 -7.14
C TYR A 72 -9.18 1.16 -8.26
N THR A 73 -10.10 0.20 -8.45
CA THR A 73 -10.07 -0.72 -9.60
C THR A 73 -10.65 -0.04 -10.83
N THR A 74 -10.30 -0.51 -12.03
CA THR A 74 -10.91 -0.02 -13.29
C THR A 74 -12.44 -0.11 -13.24
N ALA A 75 -12.99 -1.26 -12.82
CA ALA A 75 -14.44 -1.48 -12.75
C ALA A 75 -15.14 -0.63 -11.68
N GLY A 76 -14.49 -0.33 -10.57
CA GLY A 76 -15.06 0.50 -9.50
C GLY A 76 -14.92 2.01 -9.74
N GLY A 77 -13.84 2.44 -10.41
CA GLY A 77 -13.58 3.82 -10.81
C GLY A 77 -14.32 4.24 -12.09
N GLU A 78 -14.87 3.27 -12.84
CA GLU A 78 -15.69 3.50 -14.04
C GLU A 78 -17.02 4.24 -13.78
N TYR A 79 -17.36 4.54 -12.52
CA TYR A 79 -18.44 5.49 -12.24
C TYR A 79 -18.04 6.87 -12.81
N PRO A 80 -18.76 7.39 -13.82
CA PRO A 80 -18.25 8.50 -14.62
C PRO A 80 -17.98 9.74 -13.77
N GLY A 81 -16.72 10.19 -13.76
CA GLY A 81 -16.32 11.52 -13.30
C GLY A 81 -15.44 11.60 -12.05
N ARG A 82 -14.99 10.47 -11.45
CA ARG A 82 -14.18 10.54 -10.22
C ARG A 82 -12.70 10.21 -10.39
N GLY A 83 -12.34 9.24 -11.26
CA GLY A 83 -10.95 9.00 -11.68
C GLY A 83 -10.02 8.40 -10.62
N GLU A 84 -10.57 7.78 -9.56
CA GLU A 84 -9.77 7.14 -8.51
C GLU A 84 -8.93 5.97 -9.03
N ASP A 85 -9.35 5.31 -10.12
CA ASP A 85 -8.62 4.26 -10.83
C ASP A 85 -7.27 4.75 -11.39
N LYS A 86 -7.13 6.06 -11.61
CA LYS A 86 -5.92 6.69 -12.16
C LYS A 86 -5.00 7.30 -11.10
N LEU A 87 -5.41 7.29 -9.84
CA LEU A 87 -4.62 7.89 -8.77
C LEU A 87 -3.35 7.06 -8.50
N PRO A 88 -2.18 7.69 -8.33
CA PRO A 88 -1.00 7.08 -7.75
C PRO A 88 -1.30 6.58 -6.32
N ILE A 89 -0.87 5.37 -5.99
CA ILE A 89 -1.10 4.75 -4.68
C ILE A 89 0.19 4.18 -4.12
N ILE A 90 0.38 4.37 -2.81
CA ILE A 90 1.30 3.58 -1.98
C ILE A 90 0.47 2.82 -0.96
N LEU A 91 0.47 1.50 -1.06
CA LEU A 91 -0.14 0.60 -0.08
C LEU A 91 0.98 -0.07 0.72
N SER A 92 0.98 0.10 2.03
CA SER A 92 2.03 -0.44 2.90
C SER A 92 1.49 -1.03 4.19
N GLY A 93 2.28 -1.84 4.87
CA GLY A 93 1.98 -2.28 6.23
C GLY A 93 2.30 -3.76 6.45
N ASP A 94 1.74 -4.32 7.52
CA ASP A 94 1.94 -5.71 7.93
C ASP A 94 0.76 -6.55 7.44
N PHE A 95 1.03 -7.41 6.46
CA PHE A 95 0.02 -8.27 5.86
C PHE A 95 -0.14 -9.59 6.59
N ASN A 96 0.73 -9.92 7.56
CA ASN A 96 0.78 -11.23 8.20
C ASN A 96 0.73 -12.43 7.21
N VAL A 97 1.14 -12.19 5.96
CA VAL A 97 1.24 -13.15 4.86
C VAL A 97 2.71 -13.15 4.44
N ASN A 98 3.34 -14.33 4.44
CA ASN A 98 4.77 -14.39 4.13
C ASN A 98 5.00 -14.36 2.61
N PHE A 99 5.33 -13.19 2.08
CA PHE A 99 5.54 -12.95 0.66
C PHE A 99 6.73 -13.70 0.04
N SER A 100 7.60 -14.30 0.88
CA SER A 100 8.68 -15.16 0.39
C SER A 100 8.20 -16.56 -0.06
N ARG A 101 6.90 -16.86 0.07
CA ARG A 101 6.30 -18.18 -0.16
C ARG A 101 5.27 -18.12 -1.29
N GLU A 102 5.05 -19.26 -1.95
CA GLU A 102 4.07 -19.38 -3.05
C GLU A 102 2.62 -19.21 -2.57
N ASP A 103 2.34 -19.48 -1.30
CA ASP A 103 1.00 -19.29 -0.71
C ASP A 103 0.54 -17.82 -0.70
N ALA A 104 1.47 -16.86 -0.79
CA ALA A 104 1.17 -15.44 -0.94
C ALA A 104 0.77 -15.04 -2.38
N ARG A 105 0.96 -15.92 -3.37
CA ARG A 105 0.75 -15.61 -4.79
C ARG A 105 -0.66 -15.09 -5.12
N PRO A 106 -1.76 -15.66 -4.58
CA PRO A 106 -3.10 -15.14 -4.85
C PRO A 106 -3.29 -13.66 -4.46
N LEU A 107 -2.68 -13.24 -3.35
CA LEU A 107 -2.73 -11.84 -2.92
C LEU A 107 -1.89 -10.93 -3.83
N ILE A 108 -0.68 -11.38 -4.20
CA ILE A 108 0.19 -10.64 -5.12
C ILE A 108 -0.50 -10.46 -6.48
N ASP A 109 -1.08 -11.53 -7.03
CA ASP A 109 -1.78 -11.48 -8.31
C ASP A 109 -3.02 -10.59 -8.25
N PHE A 110 -3.79 -10.62 -7.16
CA PHE A 110 -4.91 -9.70 -6.97
C PHE A 110 -4.45 -8.23 -6.97
N LEU A 111 -3.43 -7.88 -6.17
CA LEU A 111 -2.93 -6.50 -6.10
C LEU A 111 -2.34 -6.05 -7.44
N GLN A 112 -1.60 -6.92 -8.13
CA GLN A 112 -0.96 -6.58 -9.40
C GLN A 112 -1.97 -6.47 -10.54
N ASN A 113 -2.88 -7.44 -10.70
CA ASN A 113 -3.72 -7.55 -11.89
C ASN A 113 -4.99 -6.70 -11.79
N ASP A 114 -5.59 -6.60 -10.60
CA ASP A 114 -6.86 -5.88 -10.42
C ASP A 114 -6.64 -4.40 -10.09
N LEU A 115 -5.48 -4.06 -9.52
CA LEU A 115 -5.20 -2.71 -8.97
C LEU A 115 -3.93 -2.06 -9.53
N ASN A 116 -3.14 -2.75 -10.37
CA ASN A 116 -1.83 -2.32 -10.87
C ASN A 116 -0.81 -2.02 -9.77
N LEU A 117 -0.99 -2.58 -8.58
CA LEU A 117 -0.11 -2.41 -7.42
C LEU A 117 1.04 -3.43 -7.48
N ALA A 118 2.23 -2.95 -7.81
CA ALA A 118 3.45 -3.74 -7.86
C ALA A 118 4.20 -3.70 -6.52
N MET A 119 4.66 -4.84 -6.05
CA MET A 119 5.49 -4.91 -4.84
C MET A 119 6.83 -4.19 -5.07
N ASN A 120 7.18 -3.27 -4.15
CA ASN A 120 8.36 -2.43 -4.25
C ASN A 120 9.53 -2.93 -3.40
N ASN A 121 9.28 -3.61 -2.27
CA ASN A 121 10.33 -4.29 -1.50
C ASN A 121 10.58 -5.71 -2.04
N ASN A 122 11.80 -6.23 -1.84
CA ASN A 122 12.15 -7.57 -2.29
C ASN A 122 11.57 -8.65 -1.35
N PRO A 123 10.71 -9.57 -1.84
CA PRO A 123 10.08 -10.59 -1.00
C PRO A 123 11.08 -11.59 -0.38
N LEU A 124 12.28 -11.72 -0.95
CA LEU A 124 13.35 -12.60 -0.46
C LEU A 124 14.15 -11.97 0.69
N ILE A 125 13.97 -10.68 0.98
CA ILE A 125 14.63 -9.99 2.07
C ILE A 125 13.66 -9.89 3.25
N SER A 126 13.96 -10.64 4.31
CA SER A 126 13.10 -10.70 5.50
C SER A 126 12.90 -9.33 6.16
N THR A 127 11.63 -9.01 6.43
CA THR A 127 11.18 -7.82 7.15
C THR A 127 11.09 -8.00 8.65
N THR A 128 11.37 -9.19 9.17
CA THR A 128 11.40 -9.49 10.59
C THR A 128 12.76 -10.01 11.04
N ARG A 129 12.97 -10.15 12.35
CA ARG A 129 14.20 -10.78 12.89
C ARG A 129 14.23 -12.30 12.73
N HIS A 130 13.09 -12.96 12.55
CA HIS A 130 13.01 -14.43 12.43
C HIS A 130 12.93 -14.94 10.99
N GLY A 131 13.18 -14.08 9.99
CA GLY A 131 13.31 -14.54 8.61
C GLY A 131 12.01 -14.56 7.81
N THR A 132 10.93 -13.96 8.31
CA THR A 132 9.68 -13.79 7.54
C THR A 132 9.67 -12.47 6.78
N THR A 133 8.93 -12.43 5.67
CA THR A 133 8.66 -11.23 4.88
C THR A 133 7.16 -10.98 4.89
N ILE A 134 6.65 -10.38 5.97
CA ILE A 134 5.21 -10.15 6.18
C ILE A 134 4.81 -8.68 6.02
N ASP A 135 5.80 -7.79 6.09
CA ASP A 135 5.62 -6.37 5.79
C ASP A 135 5.90 -6.13 4.30
N ALA A 136 5.08 -5.31 3.66
CA ALA A 136 5.28 -4.98 2.25
C ALA A 136 4.88 -3.55 1.90
N VAL A 137 5.46 -3.06 0.82
CA VAL A 137 5.09 -1.81 0.15
C VAL A 137 4.73 -2.16 -1.28
N PHE A 138 3.54 -1.79 -1.72
CA PHE A 138 3.08 -1.86 -3.08
C PHE A 138 2.85 -0.46 -3.62
N VAL A 139 3.18 -0.26 -4.90
CA VAL A 139 3.09 1.05 -5.56
C VAL A 139 2.43 0.91 -6.91
N ARG A 140 1.69 1.94 -7.32
CA ARG A 140 1.20 2.08 -8.70
C ARG A 140 1.31 3.52 -9.17
N TYR A 141 1.53 3.68 -10.47
CA TYR A 141 1.64 4.99 -11.15
C TYR A 141 2.62 5.94 -10.46
N LEU A 142 3.67 5.39 -9.87
CA LEU A 142 4.79 6.14 -9.33
C LEU A 142 6.10 5.57 -9.87
N ASN A 143 6.92 6.45 -10.42
CA ASN A 143 8.23 6.10 -10.96
C ASN A 143 9.33 6.30 -9.91
N ALA A 144 10.38 5.49 -9.98
CA ALA A 144 11.59 5.59 -9.15
C ALA A 144 11.32 5.57 -7.62
N VAL A 145 10.20 5.00 -7.18
CA VAL A 145 9.98 4.72 -5.75
C VAL A 145 10.91 3.62 -5.29
N ASN A 146 11.59 3.86 -4.17
CA ASN A 146 12.60 2.97 -3.65
C ASN A 146 12.35 2.66 -2.17
N THR A 147 12.12 1.40 -1.84
CA THR A 147 11.93 0.95 -0.47
C THR A 147 13.17 0.22 0.03
N LYS A 148 13.74 0.71 1.13
CA LYS A 148 14.89 0.12 1.81
C LYS A 148 14.49 -0.40 3.17
N LEU A 149 15.14 -1.48 3.57
CA LEU A 149 14.99 -2.09 4.88
C LEU A 149 16.01 -1.51 5.86
N PHE A 150 15.59 -1.21 7.08
CA PHE A 150 16.46 -0.75 8.15
C PHE A 150 16.38 -1.68 9.37
N VAL A 151 17.50 -1.80 10.10
CA VAL A 151 17.52 -2.56 11.35
C VAL A 151 17.07 -1.65 12.49
N SER A 152 16.01 -2.05 13.20
CA SER A 152 15.65 -1.46 14.47
C SER A 152 16.04 -2.41 15.61
N TYR A 153 16.72 -1.90 16.64
CA TYR A 153 17.10 -2.67 17.82
C TYR A 153 15.97 -2.84 18.85
N PHE A 154 14.90 -2.04 18.74
CA PHE A 154 13.77 -2.04 19.68
C PHE A 154 12.50 -2.70 19.11
N SER A 155 12.51 -3.16 17.86
CA SER A 155 11.36 -3.86 17.25
C SER A 155 11.74 -5.22 16.70
N TYR A 156 10.78 -6.15 16.78
CA TYR A 156 10.83 -7.42 16.06
C TYR A 156 10.75 -7.24 14.53
N HIS A 157 9.98 -6.25 14.08
CA HIS A 157 9.88 -5.84 12.68
C HIS A 157 11.02 -4.89 12.32
N LYS A 158 11.48 -4.98 11.08
CA LYS A 158 12.49 -4.11 10.50
C LYS A 158 11.77 -3.00 9.73
N PRO A 159 11.97 -1.72 10.08
CA PRO A 159 11.33 -0.63 9.38
C PRO A 159 11.62 -0.66 7.86
N LEU A 160 10.58 -0.42 7.08
CA LEU A 160 10.67 -0.14 5.65
C LEU A 160 10.63 1.38 5.48
N ILE A 161 11.65 1.94 4.84
CA ILE A 161 11.72 3.36 4.50
C ILE A 161 11.55 3.47 2.99
N THR A 162 10.49 4.15 2.57
CA THR A 162 10.17 4.37 1.17
C THR A 162 10.48 5.81 0.78
N GLU A 163 11.39 5.97 -0.16
CA GLU A 163 11.73 7.23 -0.80
C GLU A 163 10.78 7.42 -2.00
N VAL A 164 9.93 8.44 -1.92
CA VAL A 164 8.98 8.80 -2.98
C VAL A 164 9.49 10.08 -3.64
N PRO A 165 9.97 10.03 -4.89
CA PRO A 165 10.44 11.23 -5.57
C PRO A 165 9.28 12.17 -5.84
N ILE A 166 9.55 13.48 -5.77
CA ILE A 166 8.64 14.50 -6.28
C ILE A 166 8.57 14.29 -7.79
N GLN A 167 7.40 13.93 -8.30
CA GLN A 167 7.21 13.75 -9.74
C GLN A 167 6.81 15.07 -10.35
N THR A 168 7.70 15.62 -11.16
CA THR A 168 7.37 16.63 -12.18
C THR A 168 6.70 15.89 -13.34
N LEU A 169 5.52 16.34 -13.77
CA LEU A 169 4.90 15.80 -14.97
C LEU A 169 5.85 16.00 -16.18
N PRO A 170 5.85 15.09 -17.18
CA PRO A 170 6.32 15.46 -18.50
C PRO A 170 5.50 16.67 -18.95
N GLU A 171 6.16 17.73 -19.43
CA GLU A 171 5.45 18.77 -20.17
C GLU A 171 4.65 18.06 -21.25
N ASP A 172 3.32 18.25 -21.28
CA ASP A 172 2.52 17.90 -22.43
C ASP A 172 3.26 18.47 -23.64
N THR A 173 3.72 17.60 -24.54
CA THR A 173 4.06 18.00 -25.88
C THR A 173 2.76 18.50 -26.50
N MET A 174 2.48 19.78 -26.30
CA MET A 174 1.55 20.54 -27.11
C MET A 174 2.13 20.55 -28.53
N GLU A 175 1.92 19.45 -29.27
CA GLU A 175 1.83 19.55 -30.72
C GLU A 175 0.59 20.39 -31.01
N VAL A 176 0.79 21.69 -31.04
CA VAL A 176 -0.10 22.63 -31.70
C VAL A 176 0.10 22.35 -33.19
N ASP A 177 -0.72 21.46 -33.74
CA ASP A 177 -0.89 21.39 -35.18
C ASP A 177 -1.57 22.69 -35.65
N ILE A 178 -0.73 23.65 -36.03
CA ILE A 178 -1.15 24.79 -36.84
C ILE A 178 -1.10 24.33 -38.30
N ILE A 179 -2.25 24.00 -38.88
CA ILE A 179 -2.54 24.23 -40.30
C ILE A 179 -3.98 24.71 -40.46
#